data_AF-A0A1A8X5L9-F1
#
_entry.id   AF-A0A1A8X5L9-F1
#
_cell.length_a   1.000
_cell.length_b   1.000
_cell.length_c   1.000
_cell.angle_alpha   90.00
_cell.angle_beta   90.00
_cell.angle_gamma   90.00
#
_symmetry.space_group_name_H-M   'P 1'
#
loop_
_entity.id
_entity.type
_entity.pdbx_description
1 polymer ?
#
loop_
_entity_poly.entity_id
_entity_poly.type
_entity_poly.pdbx_seq_one_letter_code
_entity_poly.pdbx_strand_id
1 'polypeptide(L)'
;MNSSRISTEYNVVSTYKDYKREISTYNSEEGITSFPGCDKFNNPNIKISASLFPNLCVTAIRFLYHLKERYDTYRDDGCKYLYYWLYVYVLNRNTSTQNTLIFYKNLNKIFNDDNDGLNTLDNYINKMDEITSDNLVKLIDIYEKFYTFENEFKTAGVRKKCTSECIHLFTKYLDECVKGYDYEFCKELKNFREQYNIFVQKVLNCEGEQYLLPPVENFDTMSTILMPFILIIVASLILPILYKFTPFGQWIHRKIRKKKDIVDNINEEENNFLHAYDMDNNHSKNQNYNIMHNSS
;
A
#
# COMPACT_ATOMS: atom_id res chain seq x y z
N MET A 1 -4.16 18.93 -16.45
CA MET A 1 -3.89 17.55 -16.92
C MET A 1 -4.59 16.61 -15.96
N ASN A 2 -5.70 16.00 -16.37
CA ASN A 2 -6.46 15.09 -15.50
C ASN A 2 -5.97 13.66 -15.71
N SER A 3 -4.91 13.29 -14.99
CA SER A 3 -4.79 11.92 -14.50
C SER A 3 -5.68 11.83 -13.25
N SER A 4 -6.46 10.75 -13.13
CA SER A 4 -7.27 10.51 -11.95
C SER A 4 -6.37 10.06 -10.80
N ARG A 5 -5.73 11.02 -10.12
CA ARG A 5 -4.92 10.79 -8.92
C ARG A 5 -5.71 9.94 -7.94
N ILE A 6 -5.10 8.87 -7.45
CA ILE A 6 -5.72 8.01 -6.45
C ILE A 6 -5.55 8.67 -5.08
N SER A 7 -6.62 8.81 -4.30
CA SER A 7 -6.53 9.37 -2.93
C SER A 7 -5.65 8.51 -2.04
N THR A 8 -4.76 9.13 -1.28
CA THR A 8 -3.86 8.46 -0.33
C THR A 8 -3.86 9.15 1.04
N GLU A 9 -3.29 8.49 2.05
CA GLU A 9 -3.02 9.15 3.33
C GLU A 9 -2.06 10.35 3.17
N TYR A 10 -1.28 10.38 2.10
CA TYR A 10 -0.32 11.43 1.76
C TYR A 10 -0.91 12.49 0.82
N ASN A 11 -2.22 12.76 0.86
CA ASN A 11 -2.86 13.74 0.00
C ASN A 11 -2.21 15.13 0.00
N VAL A 12 -1.69 15.55 1.16
CA VAL A 12 -0.87 16.76 1.37
C VAL A 12 0.24 16.97 0.34
N VAL A 13 0.86 15.94 -0.24
CA VAL A 13 2.00 16.11 -1.17
C VAL A 13 1.59 16.80 -2.48
N SER A 14 0.30 16.80 -2.80
CA SER A 14 -0.24 17.54 -3.95
C SER A 14 -0.59 19.00 -3.64
N THR A 15 -0.80 19.33 -2.36
CA THR A 15 -1.29 20.62 -1.87
C THR A 15 -0.31 21.32 -0.93
N TYR A 16 0.88 20.73 -0.68
CA TYR A 16 1.86 21.25 0.29
C TYR A 16 2.24 22.71 0.03
N LYS A 17 2.21 23.15 -1.24
CA LYS A 17 2.53 24.54 -1.63
C LYS A 17 1.56 25.55 -1.02
N ASP A 18 0.30 25.18 -0.85
CA ASP A 18 -0.69 26.06 -0.23
C ASP A 18 -0.34 26.26 1.25
N TYR A 19 -0.08 25.18 1.99
CA TYR A 19 0.37 25.27 3.38
C TYR A 19 1.74 25.94 3.52
N LYS A 20 2.65 25.75 2.56
CA LYS A 20 3.95 26.43 2.49
C LYS A 20 3.79 27.94 2.35
N ARG A 21 2.87 28.37 1.50
CA ARG A 21 2.54 29.79 1.34
C ARG A 21 1.98 30.35 2.64
N GLU A 22 1.01 29.66 3.24
CA GLU A 22 0.39 30.10 4.50
C GLU A 22 1.39 30.19 5.66
N ILE A 23 2.22 29.17 5.90
CA ILE A 23 3.19 29.25 7.01
C ILE A 23 4.25 30.34 6.79
N SER A 24 4.55 30.66 5.53
CA SER A 24 5.56 31.66 5.18
C SER A 24 5.10 33.09 5.48
N THR A 25 3.79 33.38 5.41
CA THR A 25 3.26 34.71 5.77
C THR A 25 3.53 35.01 7.24
N TYR A 26 3.37 34.03 8.12
CA TYR A 26 3.60 34.17 9.56
C TYR A 26 5.07 34.35 9.96
N ASN A 27 6.00 33.86 9.12
CA ASN A 27 7.44 34.11 9.30
C ASN A 27 7.83 35.55 8.91
N SER A 28 7.02 36.23 8.09
CA SER A 28 7.29 37.57 7.56
C SER A 28 6.48 38.69 8.20
N GLU A 29 5.38 38.37 8.89
CA GLU A 29 4.48 39.37 9.48
C GLU A 29 5.00 39.92 10.82
N GLU A 30 5.43 41.18 10.81
CA GLU A 30 5.61 42.02 12.00
C GLU A 30 4.24 42.25 12.67
N GLY A 31 4.09 41.82 13.93
CA GLY A 31 2.85 42.08 14.68
C GLY A 31 2.82 41.41 16.06
N ILE A 32 2.59 40.10 16.12
CA ILE A 32 2.57 39.36 17.38
C ILE A 32 3.98 38.86 17.67
N THR A 33 4.61 39.44 18.69
CA THR A 33 5.99 39.13 19.06
C THR A 33 6.10 37.99 20.09
N SER A 34 4.99 37.59 20.71
CA SER A 34 4.92 36.42 21.60
C SER A 34 3.48 35.92 21.79
N PHE A 35 3.35 34.60 21.97
CA PHE A 35 2.12 33.93 22.43
C PHE A 35 2.36 33.35 23.83
N PRO A 36 1.32 33.29 24.70
CA PRO A 36 1.38 32.54 25.95
C PRO A 36 2.02 31.15 25.76
N GLY A 37 2.95 30.80 26.65
CA GLY A 37 3.69 29.53 26.61
C GLY A 37 4.94 29.51 25.70
N CYS A 38 5.09 30.46 24.77
CA CYS A 38 6.27 30.52 23.88
C CYS A 38 7.55 31.08 24.54
N ASP A 39 7.45 31.72 25.71
CA ASP A 39 8.62 32.31 26.39
C ASP A 39 9.38 31.33 27.31
N LYS A 40 8.79 30.17 27.63
CA LYS A 40 9.27 29.27 28.71
C LYS A 40 9.65 27.87 28.26
N PHE A 41 9.86 27.67 26.97
CA PHE A 41 10.06 26.31 26.47
C PHE A 41 11.54 25.91 26.44
N ASN A 42 11.84 24.81 27.13
CA ASN A 42 13.12 24.12 27.02
C ASN A 42 12.82 22.65 26.70
N ASN A 43 13.18 22.20 25.50
CA ASN A 43 13.12 20.78 25.15
C ASN A 43 14.54 20.20 25.15
N PRO A 44 14.87 19.30 26.09
CA PRO A 44 16.22 18.76 26.19
C PRO A 44 16.62 17.94 24.95
N ASN A 45 15.66 17.45 24.17
CA ASN A 45 15.90 16.56 23.03
C ASN A 45 16.15 17.31 21.72
N ILE A 46 16.01 18.64 21.70
CA ILE A 46 16.16 19.47 20.50
C ILE A 46 17.09 20.64 20.75
N LYS A 47 18.06 20.81 19.86
CA LYS A 47 19.00 21.92 19.88
C LYS A 47 18.49 23.07 19.01
N ILE A 48 17.58 23.86 19.55
CA ILE A 48 17.20 25.17 18.98
C ILE A 48 17.81 26.25 19.87
N SER A 49 18.38 27.31 19.29
CA SER A 49 18.89 28.40 20.10
C SER A 49 17.74 29.07 20.87
N ALA A 50 17.98 29.44 22.12
CA ALA A 50 16.99 30.12 22.95
C ALA A 50 16.47 31.43 22.30
N SER A 51 17.28 32.04 21.43
CA SER A 51 16.89 33.24 20.67
C SER A 51 15.95 32.97 19.49
N LEU A 52 15.97 31.77 18.89
CA LEU A 52 15.15 31.42 17.73
C LEU A 52 13.82 30.79 18.13
N PHE A 53 13.77 30.17 19.32
CA PHE A 53 12.60 29.43 19.76
C PHE A 53 11.31 30.28 19.84
N PRO A 54 11.29 31.49 20.42
CA PRO A 54 10.06 32.28 20.52
C PRO A 54 9.42 32.54 19.15
N ASN A 55 10.22 32.95 18.16
CA ASN A 55 9.73 33.22 16.80
C ASN A 55 9.17 31.95 16.13
N LEU A 56 9.89 30.83 16.26
CA LEU A 56 9.43 29.53 15.79
C LEU A 56 8.08 29.14 16.42
N CYS A 57 7.98 29.28 17.74
CA CYS A 57 6.77 28.95 18.48
C CYS A 57 5.61 29.82 17.98
N VAL A 58 5.82 31.14 17.86
CA VAL A 58 4.83 32.06 17.30
C VAL A 58 4.36 31.63 15.91
N THR A 59 5.27 31.27 15.00
CA THR A 59 4.90 30.77 13.66
C THR A 59 4.07 29.49 13.73
N ALA A 60 4.49 28.52 14.55
CA ALA A 60 3.77 27.25 14.69
C ALA A 60 2.37 27.47 15.26
N ILE A 61 2.23 28.30 16.30
CA ILE A 61 0.95 28.63 16.94
C ILE A 61 0.03 29.36 15.95
N ARG A 62 0.52 30.35 15.19
CA ARG A 62 -0.26 31.02 14.12
C ARG A 62 -0.79 30.03 13.09
N PHE A 63 0.07 29.11 12.66
CA PHE A 63 -0.35 28.08 11.71
C PHE A 63 -1.41 27.15 12.31
N LEU A 64 -1.30 26.75 13.58
CA LEU A 64 -2.32 25.96 14.27
C LEU A 64 -3.65 26.71 14.41
N TYR A 65 -3.64 28.02 14.68
CA TYR A 65 -4.85 28.85 14.61
C TYR A 65 -5.48 28.85 13.22
N HIS A 66 -4.67 28.96 12.16
CA HIS A 66 -5.20 28.85 10.81
C HIS A 66 -5.86 27.50 10.57
N LEU A 67 -5.30 26.39 11.07
CA LEU A 67 -5.95 25.07 10.97
C LEU A 67 -7.25 24.99 11.80
N LYS A 68 -7.32 25.65 12.96
CA LYS A 68 -8.53 25.71 13.81
C LYS A 68 -9.74 26.21 13.02
N GLU A 69 -9.56 27.19 12.15
CA GLU A 69 -10.62 27.83 11.35
C GLU A 69 -11.01 27.06 10.05
N ARG A 70 -10.53 25.83 9.86
CA ARG A 70 -10.69 25.07 8.59
C ARG A 70 -11.42 23.75 8.80
N TYR A 71 -11.77 23.06 7.70
CA TYR A 71 -12.45 21.76 7.73
C TYR A 71 -11.47 20.59 7.96
N ASP A 72 -11.99 19.42 8.33
CA ASP A 72 -11.19 18.30 8.85
C ASP A 72 -10.10 17.76 7.90
N THR A 73 -10.40 17.58 6.62
CA THR A 73 -9.37 17.11 5.68
C THR A 73 -8.25 18.14 5.45
N TYR A 74 -8.55 19.43 5.52
CA TYR A 74 -7.54 20.50 5.50
C TYR A 74 -6.69 20.49 6.78
N ARG A 75 -7.29 20.18 7.93
CA ARG A 75 -6.58 20.08 9.21
C ARG A 75 -5.59 18.93 9.22
N ASP A 76 -5.98 17.75 8.72
CA ASP A 76 -5.11 16.58 8.65
C ASP A 76 -3.86 16.84 7.79
N ASP A 77 -4.07 17.30 6.55
CA ASP A 77 -2.99 17.65 5.63
C ASP A 77 -2.13 18.81 6.18
N GLY A 78 -2.76 19.80 6.81
CA GLY A 78 -2.06 20.89 7.48
C GLY A 78 -1.17 20.42 8.63
N CYS A 79 -1.63 19.49 9.48
CA CYS A 79 -0.84 18.93 10.56
C CYS A 79 0.39 18.17 10.04
N LYS A 80 0.20 17.37 8.98
CA LYS A 80 1.30 16.68 8.27
C LYS A 80 2.30 17.69 7.71
N TYR A 81 1.83 18.75 7.07
CA TYR A 81 2.72 19.79 6.55
C TYR A 81 3.48 20.53 7.67
N LEU A 82 2.84 20.83 8.80
CA LEU A 82 3.52 21.47 9.92
C LEU A 82 4.65 20.58 10.48
N TYR A 83 4.41 19.27 10.60
CA TYR A 83 5.48 18.32 10.93
C TYR A 83 6.64 18.39 9.92
N TYR A 84 6.35 18.32 8.62
CA TYR A 84 7.36 18.44 7.56
C TYR A 84 8.16 19.74 7.70
N TRP A 85 7.48 20.87 7.94
CA TRP A 85 8.12 22.17 8.08
C TRP A 85 9.06 22.23 9.29
N LEU A 86 8.61 21.71 10.44
CA LEU A 86 9.44 21.60 11.64
C LEU A 86 10.68 20.73 11.38
N TYR A 87 10.49 19.55 10.80
CA TYR A 87 11.59 18.62 10.54
C TYR A 87 12.62 19.19 9.55
N VAL A 88 12.14 19.70 8.41
CA VAL A 88 13.00 20.06 7.28
C VAL A 88 13.59 21.46 7.41
N TYR A 89 12.77 22.47 7.72
CA TYR A 89 13.18 23.88 7.66
C TYR A 89 13.64 24.42 9.00
N VAL A 90 13.05 23.95 10.10
CA VAL A 90 13.39 24.45 11.44
C VAL A 90 14.54 23.66 12.05
N LEU A 91 14.41 22.33 12.02
CA LEU A 91 15.39 21.42 12.62
C LEU A 91 16.49 21.00 11.65
N ASN A 92 16.41 21.43 10.39
CA ASN A 92 17.38 21.14 9.33
C ASN A 92 17.71 19.64 9.23
N ARG A 93 16.73 18.76 9.50
CA ARG A 93 16.88 17.29 9.50
C ARG A 93 17.97 16.77 10.44
N ASN A 94 18.36 17.55 11.45
CA ASN A 94 19.41 17.19 12.41
C ASN A 94 18.86 16.48 13.66
N THR A 95 17.57 16.22 13.70
CA THR A 95 16.85 15.62 14.83
C THR A 95 16.17 14.35 14.34
N SER A 96 16.01 13.33 15.19
CA SER A 96 15.25 12.14 14.81
C SER A 96 13.76 12.46 14.60
N THR A 97 13.08 11.64 13.80
CA THR A 97 11.63 11.71 13.63
C THR A 97 10.90 11.66 14.97
N GLN A 98 11.28 10.75 15.85
CA GLN A 98 10.71 10.60 17.19
C GLN A 98 10.80 11.90 18.01
N ASN A 99 12.00 12.50 18.07
CA ASN A 99 12.21 13.72 18.84
C ASN A 99 11.47 14.92 18.22
N THR A 100 11.34 14.93 16.89
CA THR A 100 10.55 15.94 16.17
C THR A 100 9.06 15.82 16.48
N LEU A 101 8.52 14.59 16.51
CA LEU A 101 7.13 14.34 16.90
C LEU A 101 6.85 14.76 18.35
N ILE A 102 7.76 14.44 19.29
CA ILE A 102 7.65 14.89 20.69
C ILE A 102 7.61 16.42 20.75
N PHE A 103 8.48 17.08 19.99
CA PHE A 103 8.52 18.53 19.94
C PHE A 103 7.25 19.13 19.35
N TYR A 104 6.75 18.57 18.26
CA TYR A 104 5.51 19.02 17.64
C TYR A 104 4.33 18.87 18.61
N LYS A 105 4.22 17.73 19.32
CA LYS A 105 3.19 17.52 20.36
C LYS A 105 3.28 18.55 21.48
N ASN A 106 4.49 18.95 21.88
CA ASN A 106 4.68 20.00 22.87
C ASN A 106 4.22 21.38 22.37
N LEU A 107 4.48 21.72 21.10
CA LEU A 107 3.94 22.95 20.49
C LEU A 107 2.41 22.93 20.45
N ASN A 108 1.81 21.78 20.10
CA ASN A 108 0.35 21.64 20.12
C ASN A 108 -0.23 21.73 21.54
N LYS A 109 0.51 21.25 22.54
CA LYS A 109 0.11 21.42 23.94
C LYS A 109 0.09 22.88 24.35
N ILE A 110 1.11 23.67 24.00
CA ILE A 110 1.11 25.13 24.23
C ILE A 110 -0.09 25.78 23.54
N PHE A 111 -0.40 25.36 22.31
CA PHE A 111 -1.58 25.84 21.61
C PHE A 111 -2.88 25.58 22.38
N ASN A 112 -3.08 24.34 22.83
CA ASN A 112 -4.28 23.92 23.52
C ASN A 112 -4.42 24.51 24.93
N ASP A 113 -3.35 24.46 25.73
CA ASP A 113 -3.37 24.83 27.15
C ASP A 113 -3.36 26.35 27.33
N ASP A 114 -2.56 27.07 26.54
CA ASP A 114 -2.25 28.48 26.78
C ASP A 114 -2.89 29.43 25.75
N ASN A 115 -3.41 28.93 24.62
CA ASN A 115 -3.82 29.74 23.48
C ASN A 115 -5.24 29.43 22.95
N ASP A 116 -6.15 28.92 23.79
CA ASP A 116 -7.51 28.53 23.34
C ASP A 116 -7.45 27.64 22.08
N GLY A 117 -6.59 26.62 22.12
CA GLY A 117 -6.34 25.78 20.96
C GLY A 117 -7.51 24.88 20.60
N LEU A 118 -7.27 24.00 19.63
CA LEU A 118 -8.26 23.04 19.17
C LEU A 118 -7.76 21.63 19.48
N ASN A 119 -8.18 21.08 20.62
CA ASN A 119 -7.81 19.73 21.07
C ASN A 119 -8.07 18.63 20.02
N THR A 120 -9.03 18.82 19.10
CA THR A 120 -9.27 17.83 18.03
C THR A 120 -8.11 17.70 17.04
N LEU A 121 -7.16 18.65 17.00
CA LEU A 121 -5.92 18.50 16.22
C LEU A 121 -5.05 17.34 16.70
N ASP A 122 -5.18 16.94 17.98
CA ASP A 122 -4.49 15.76 18.53
C ASP A 122 -4.86 14.48 17.78
N ASN A 123 -6.07 14.40 17.20
CA ASN A 123 -6.50 13.23 16.43
C ASN A 123 -5.71 13.04 15.14
N TYR A 124 -5.13 14.11 14.58
CA TYR A 124 -4.27 14.05 13.40
C TYR A 124 -2.81 13.88 13.83
N ILE A 125 -2.37 14.68 14.81
CA ILE A 125 -0.99 14.69 15.27
C ILE A 125 -0.58 13.35 15.89
N ASN A 126 -1.47 12.69 16.62
CA ASN A 126 -1.17 11.41 17.25
C ASN A 126 -1.23 10.20 16.30
N LYS A 127 -1.78 10.35 15.09
CA LYS A 127 -1.72 9.30 14.06
C LYS A 127 -0.34 9.18 13.42
N MET A 128 0.45 10.26 13.45
CA MET A 128 1.79 10.24 12.91
C MET A 128 2.72 9.40 13.79
N ASP A 129 3.40 8.45 13.16
CA ASP A 129 4.45 7.62 13.73
C ASP A 129 5.77 7.84 12.98
N GLU A 130 6.82 7.14 13.38
CA GLU A 130 8.15 7.33 12.80
C GLU A 130 8.23 6.97 11.31
N ILE A 131 7.54 5.90 10.90
CA ILE A 131 7.57 5.39 9.54
C ILE A 131 6.74 6.30 8.64
N THR A 132 5.50 6.59 9.01
CA THR A 132 4.60 7.45 8.23
C THR A 132 5.14 8.87 8.09
N SER A 133 5.78 9.40 9.13
CA SER A 133 6.40 10.71 9.11
C SER A 133 7.65 10.79 8.22
N ASP A 134 8.48 9.74 8.22
CA ASP A 134 9.65 9.66 7.33
C ASP A 134 9.22 9.54 5.87
N ASN A 135 8.22 8.69 5.59
CA ASN A 135 7.62 8.52 4.27
C ASN A 135 7.00 9.82 3.75
N LEU A 136 6.27 10.54 4.60
CA LEU A 136 5.73 11.86 4.29
C LEU A 136 6.81 12.84 3.82
N VAL A 137 7.93 12.91 4.55
CA VAL A 137 9.05 13.80 4.20
C VAL A 137 9.64 13.43 2.84
N LYS A 138 9.89 12.14 2.60
CA LYS A 138 10.42 11.64 1.32
C LYS A 138 9.51 12.01 0.14
N LEU A 139 8.20 11.86 0.33
CA LEU A 139 7.22 12.22 -0.70
C LEU A 139 7.21 13.74 -0.94
N ILE A 140 7.12 14.57 0.10
CA ILE A 140 7.14 16.03 -0.12
C ILE A 140 8.45 16.46 -0.81
N ASP A 141 9.59 15.88 -0.45
CA ASP A 141 10.90 16.20 -1.06
C ASP A 141 10.93 15.92 -2.56
N ILE A 142 10.43 14.76 -3.00
CA ILE A 142 10.45 14.41 -4.42
C ILE A 142 9.47 15.28 -5.22
N TYR A 143 8.32 15.62 -4.65
CA TYR A 143 7.37 16.57 -5.24
C TYR A 143 7.97 17.99 -5.31
N GLU A 144 8.65 18.48 -4.27
CA GLU A 144 9.36 19.76 -4.30
C GLU A 144 10.39 19.80 -5.43
N LYS A 145 11.22 18.77 -5.57
CA LYS A 145 12.20 18.69 -6.66
C LYS A 145 11.55 18.61 -8.03
N PHE A 146 10.45 17.88 -8.17
CA PHE A 146 9.71 17.79 -9.43
C PHE A 146 9.15 19.15 -9.84
N TYR A 147 8.54 19.89 -8.91
CA TYR A 147 7.99 21.20 -9.20
C TYR A 147 9.05 22.26 -9.49
N THR A 148 10.23 22.16 -8.86
CA THR A 148 11.39 22.99 -9.24
C THR A 148 11.80 22.71 -10.68
N PHE A 149 11.95 21.43 -11.04
CA PHE A 149 12.26 21.01 -12.41
C PHE A 149 11.20 21.47 -13.43
N GLU A 150 9.92 21.36 -13.10
CA GLU A 150 8.83 21.87 -13.93
C GLU A 150 8.91 23.39 -14.12
N ASN A 151 9.22 24.14 -13.06
CA ASN A 151 9.30 25.60 -13.12
C ASN A 151 10.51 26.07 -13.92
N GLU A 152 11.68 25.43 -13.77
CA GLU A 152 12.88 25.71 -14.58
C GLU A 152 12.58 25.60 -16.08
N PHE A 153 11.80 24.60 -16.48
CA PHE A 153 11.38 24.46 -17.87
C PHE A 153 10.49 25.62 -18.34
N LYS A 154 9.53 26.05 -17.51
CA LYS A 154 8.59 27.14 -17.85
C LYS A 154 9.29 28.50 -17.98
N THR A 155 10.25 28.78 -17.11
CA THR A 155 10.89 30.11 -17.02
C THR A 155 12.05 30.28 -17.98
N ALA A 156 12.79 29.21 -18.27
CA ALA A 156 14.10 29.39 -18.86
C ALA A 156 14.11 29.43 -20.40
N GLY A 157 13.14 28.84 -21.12
CA GLY A 157 13.28 28.62 -22.57
C GLY A 157 14.57 27.85 -22.95
N VAL A 158 15.25 27.27 -21.95
CA VAL A 158 16.57 26.64 -22.03
C VAL A 158 16.41 25.24 -22.63
N ARG A 159 17.47 24.80 -23.33
CA ARG A 159 17.64 23.45 -23.88
C ARG A 159 16.92 22.41 -23.04
N LYS A 160 15.95 21.75 -23.67
CA LYS A 160 15.16 20.63 -23.15
C LYS A 160 16.04 19.67 -22.34
N LYS A 161 15.95 19.76 -21.02
CA LYS A 161 16.59 18.81 -20.09
C LYS A 161 15.58 17.70 -19.82
N CYS A 162 15.87 16.50 -20.31
CA CYS A 162 15.02 15.33 -20.12
C CYS A 162 15.32 14.55 -18.82
N THR A 163 16.27 15.04 -18.02
CA THR A 163 16.72 14.38 -16.79
C THR A 163 16.46 15.25 -15.57
N SER A 164 16.05 14.59 -14.48
CA SER A 164 15.79 15.22 -13.20
C SER A 164 16.37 14.37 -12.07
N GLU A 165 16.75 15.01 -10.98
CA GLU A 165 17.16 14.34 -9.73
C GLU A 165 16.03 13.45 -9.16
N CYS A 166 14.78 13.72 -9.56
CA CYS A 166 13.63 12.90 -9.21
C CYS A 166 13.81 11.42 -9.58
N ILE A 167 14.50 11.10 -10.69
CA ILE A 167 14.71 9.71 -11.14
C ILE A 167 15.51 8.92 -10.09
N HIS A 168 16.58 9.52 -9.57
CA HIS A 168 17.43 8.89 -8.56
C HIS A 168 16.66 8.70 -7.24
N LEU A 169 15.96 9.74 -6.76
CA LEU A 169 15.17 9.64 -5.54
C LEU A 169 14.05 8.61 -5.66
N PHE A 170 13.32 8.63 -6.79
CA PHE A 170 12.26 7.68 -7.04
C PHE A 170 12.77 6.24 -6.99
N THR A 171 13.92 5.96 -7.61
CA THR A 171 14.51 4.62 -7.62
C THR A 171 14.86 4.15 -6.21
N LYS A 172 15.41 5.03 -5.37
CA LYS A 172 15.67 4.75 -3.96
C LYS A 172 14.36 4.45 -3.20
N TYR A 173 13.36 5.30 -3.36
CA TYR A 173 12.07 5.15 -2.67
C TYR A 173 11.26 3.95 -3.17
N LEU A 174 11.44 3.55 -4.43
CA LEU A 174 10.85 2.34 -4.98
C LEU A 174 11.40 1.08 -4.30
N ASP A 175 12.71 1.01 -4.06
CA ASP A 175 13.32 -0.11 -3.33
C ASP A 175 12.77 -0.21 -1.89
N GLU A 176 12.61 0.94 -1.22
CA GLU A 176 12.00 1.02 0.11
C GLU A 176 10.51 0.64 0.10
N CYS A 177 9.77 1.06 -0.92
CA CYS A 177 8.37 0.68 -1.12
C CYS A 177 8.22 -0.83 -1.34
N VAL A 178 9.05 -1.43 -2.21
CA VAL A 178 8.99 -2.88 -2.51
C VAL A 178 9.39 -3.73 -1.32
N LYS A 179 10.34 -3.26 -0.49
CA LYS A 179 10.77 -3.95 0.74
C LYS A 179 9.86 -3.68 1.94
N GLY A 180 9.16 -2.55 1.93
CA GLY A 180 8.32 -2.07 3.02
C GLY A 180 6.89 -2.60 2.96
N TYR A 181 6.15 -2.36 4.04
CA TYR A 181 4.72 -2.69 4.16
C TYR A 181 3.80 -1.46 4.11
N ASP A 182 4.33 -0.25 3.85
CA ASP A 182 3.51 0.96 3.72
C ASP A 182 2.88 1.04 2.32
N TYR A 183 1.68 0.47 2.20
CA TYR A 183 0.89 0.46 0.98
C TYR A 183 0.54 1.86 0.48
N GLU A 184 0.28 2.80 1.39
CA GLU A 184 -0.12 4.17 1.03
C GLU A 184 1.07 4.96 0.49
N PHE A 185 2.28 4.72 0.99
CA PHE A 185 3.52 5.30 0.44
C PHE A 185 3.77 4.84 -0.99
N CYS A 186 3.68 3.53 -1.24
CA CYS A 186 3.82 2.96 -2.58
C CYS A 186 2.77 3.49 -3.57
N LYS A 187 1.53 3.61 -3.10
CA LYS A 187 0.41 4.14 -3.88
C LYS A 187 0.64 5.61 -4.24
N GLU A 188 1.19 6.41 -3.34
CA GLU A 188 1.55 7.80 -3.65
C GLU A 188 2.76 7.89 -4.58
N LEU A 189 3.75 6.99 -4.48
CA LEU A 189 4.82 6.89 -5.47
C LEU A 189 4.27 6.55 -6.87
N LYS A 190 3.23 5.71 -6.96
CA LYS A 190 2.55 5.43 -8.23
C LYS A 190 1.88 6.67 -8.81
N ASN A 191 1.24 7.49 -7.97
CA ASN A 191 0.68 8.79 -8.39
C ASN A 191 1.79 9.71 -8.92
N PHE A 192 2.88 9.86 -8.17
CA PHE A 192 4.04 10.67 -8.56
C PHE A 192 4.61 10.22 -9.90
N ARG A 193 4.79 8.91 -10.08
CA ARG A 193 5.26 8.31 -11.33
C ARG A 193 4.41 8.73 -12.52
N GLU A 194 3.10 8.62 -12.39
CA GLU A 194 2.19 8.93 -13.48
C GLU A 194 2.30 10.42 -13.86
N GLN A 195 2.29 11.30 -12.87
CA GLN A 195 2.44 12.74 -13.08
C GLN A 195 3.77 13.08 -13.76
N TYR A 196 4.88 12.52 -13.27
CA TYR A 196 6.21 12.76 -13.82
C TYR A 196 6.32 12.26 -15.27
N ASN A 197 5.89 11.03 -15.55
CA ASN A 197 5.97 10.44 -16.89
C ASN A 197 5.10 11.21 -17.89
N ILE A 198 3.90 11.65 -17.48
CA ILE A 198 3.05 12.52 -18.30
C ILE A 198 3.77 13.83 -18.61
N PHE A 199 4.40 14.47 -17.62
CA PHE A 199 5.14 15.71 -17.83
C PHE A 199 6.31 15.52 -18.80
N VAL A 200 7.13 14.50 -18.59
CA VAL A 200 8.30 14.22 -19.44
C VAL A 200 7.89 13.88 -20.88
N GLN A 201 6.86 13.06 -21.08
CA GLN A 201 6.44 12.63 -22.41
C GLN A 201 5.60 13.66 -23.15
N LYS A 202 4.65 14.31 -22.48
CA LYS A 202 3.65 15.16 -23.14
C LYS A 202 3.95 16.66 -23.07
N VAL A 203 4.75 17.09 -22.10
CA VAL A 203 5.12 18.50 -21.93
C VAL A 203 6.53 18.74 -22.44
N LEU A 204 7.50 17.93 -22.00
CA LEU A 204 8.86 18.04 -22.50
C LEU A 204 9.04 17.36 -23.86
N ASN A 205 8.18 16.42 -24.25
CA ASN A 205 8.30 15.59 -25.45
C ASN A 205 9.56 14.73 -25.49
N CYS A 206 10.10 14.33 -24.34
CA CYS A 206 11.31 13.51 -24.27
C CYS A 206 11.00 12.07 -24.69
N GLU A 207 11.81 11.53 -25.61
CA GLU A 207 11.67 10.17 -26.13
C GLU A 207 12.75 9.26 -25.52
N GLY A 208 12.36 8.03 -25.17
CA GLY A 208 13.26 7.02 -24.61
C GLY A 208 12.90 6.63 -23.17
N GLU A 209 13.03 5.34 -22.87
CA GLU A 209 12.65 4.75 -21.59
C GLU A 209 13.52 5.24 -20.43
N GLN A 210 14.77 5.65 -20.69
CA GLN A 210 15.70 6.18 -19.71
C GLN A 210 15.22 7.47 -19.00
N TYR A 211 14.22 8.16 -19.55
CA TYR A 211 13.62 9.35 -18.95
C TYR A 211 12.33 9.05 -18.19
N LEU A 212 11.84 7.82 -18.25
CA LEU A 212 10.62 7.40 -17.58
C LEU A 212 10.96 6.74 -16.26
N LEU A 213 10.09 6.94 -15.28
CA LEU A 213 10.19 6.25 -14.01
C LEU A 213 9.72 4.80 -14.16
N PRO A 214 10.46 3.83 -13.57
CA PRO A 214 10.09 2.43 -13.61
C PRO A 214 8.72 2.20 -12.97
N PRO A 215 7.98 1.16 -13.37
CA PRO A 215 6.69 0.84 -12.76
C PRO A 215 6.85 0.60 -11.25
N VAL A 216 5.85 1.06 -10.48
CA VAL A 216 5.70 0.66 -9.08
C VAL A 216 4.96 -0.67 -9.09
N GLU A 217 5.72 -1.75 -9.22
CA GLU A 217 5.21 -3.11 -9.07
C GLU A 217 5.04 -3.38 -7.59
N ASN A 218 3.91 -2.95 -7.04
CA ASN A 218 3.39 -3.66 -5.89
C ASN A 218 3.01 -5.02 -6.43
N PHE A 219 3.78 -6.06 -6.13
CA PHE A 219 3.12 -7.33 -5.90
C PHE A 219 2.07 -6.97 -4.86
N ASP A 220 0.81 -6.90 -5.26
CA ASP A 220 -0.29 -6.88 -4.30
C ASP A 220 -0.20 -8.23 -3.58
N THR A 221 0.83 -8.50 -2.77
CA THR A 221 1.05 -9.78 -2.11
C THR A 221 -0.21 -10.15 -1.36
N MET A 222 -0.90 -9.16 -0.79
CA MET A 222 -2.24 -9.34 -0.22
C MET A 222 -3.31 -9.71 -1.26
N SER A 223 -3.44 -9.06 -2.42
CA SER A 223 -4.40 -9.46 -3.46
C SER A 223 -4.02 -10.78 -4.13
N THR A 224 -2.75 -11.03 -4.49
CA THR A 224 -2.28 -12.27 -5.11
C THR A 224 -2.33 -13.46 -4.15
N ILE A 225 -2.22 -13.24 -2.83
CA ILE A 225 -2.45 -14.26 -1.80
C ILE A 225 -3.95 -14.40 -1.51
N LEU A 226 -4.71 -13.32 -1.32
CA LEU A 226 -6.14 -13.39 -1.04
C LEU A 226 -6.95 -13.91 -2.22
N MET A 227 -6.57 -13.63 -3.47
CA MET A 227 -7.34 -14.04 -4.65
C MET A 227 -7.50 -15.57 -4.72
N PRO A 228 -6.44 -16.40 -4.56
CA PRO A 228 -6.61 -17.84 -4.44
C PRO A 228 -7.41 -18.23 -3.18
N PHE A 229 -7.23 -17.58 -2.03
CA PHE A 229 -8.01 -17.89 -0.83
C PHE A 229 -9.52 -17.58 -0.99
N ILE A 230 -9.87 -16.44 -1.57
CA ILE A 230 -11.24 -16.03 -1.87
C ILE A 230 -11.85 -16.97 -2.89
N LEU A 231 -11.11 -17.33 -3.95
CA LEU A 231 -11.57 -18.33 -4.92
C LEU A 231 -11.82 -19.69 -4.26
N ILE A 232 -10.94 -20.15 -3.36
CA ILE A 232 -11.11 -21.41 -2.62
C ILE A 232 -12.35 -21.33 -1.72
N ILE A 233 -12.57 -20.23 -0.99
CA ILE A 233 -13.74 -20.05 -0.11
C ILE A 233 -15.02 -20.03 -0.92
N VAL A 234 -15.07 -19.25 -2.00
CA VAL A 234 -16.23 -19.15 -2.89
C VAL A 234 -16.53 -20.51 -3.53
N ALA A 235 -15.51 -21.21 -4.03
CA ALA A 235 -15.67 -22.56 -4.56
C ALA A 235 -16.18 -23.54 -3.48
N SER A 236 -15.63 -23.48 -2.27
CA SER A 236 -16.04 -24.36 -1.15
C SER A 236 -17.49 -24.16 -0.73
N LEU A 237 -18.03 -22.95 -0.86
CA LEU A 237 -19.43 -22.64 -0.56
C LEU A 237 -20.37 -23.02 -1.72
N ILE A 238 -19.95 -22.80 -2.97
CA ILE A 238 -20.79 -23.02 -4.15
C ILE A 238 -20.83 -24.51 -4.56
N LEU A 239 -19.71 -25.23 -4.49
CA LEU A 239 -19.59 -26.63 -4.94
C LEU A 239 -20.58 -27.59 -4.25
N PRO A 240 -20.79 -27.55 -2.91
CA PRO A 240 -21.76 -28.42 -2.24
C PRO A 240 -23.21 -28.11 -2.65
N ILE A 241 -23.52 -26.83 -2.88
CA ILE A 241 -24.85 -26.38 -3.32
C ILE A 241 -25.11 -26.89 -4.74
N LEU A 242 -24.16 -26.71 -5.66
CA LEU A 242 -24.28 -27.24 -7.02
C LEU A 242 -24.35 -28.77 -7.05
N TYR A 243 -23.58 -29.45 -6.18
CA TYR A 243 -23.63 -30.91 -6.07
C TYR A 243 -25.02 -31.41 -5.62
N LYS A 244 -25.70 -30.71 -4.71
CA LYS A 244 -27.02 -31.12 -4.18
C LYS A 244 -28.19 -30.69 -5.07
N PHE A 245 -28.10 -29.51 -5.71
CA PHE A 245 -29.25 -28.87 -6.38
C PHE A 245 -29.16 -28.85 -7.91
N THR A 246 -28.08 -29.35 -8.51
CA THR A 246 -27.91 -29.45 -9.96
C THR A 246 -27.89 -30.93 -10.39
N PRO A 247 -28.44 -31.32 -11.56
CA PRO A 247 -28.41 -32.71 -12.06
C PRO A 247 -27.00 -33.32 -12.22
N PHE A 248 -25.95 -32.51 -12.05
CA PHE A 248 -24.57 -32.95 -11.90
C PHE A 248 -24.34 -33.92 -10.74
N GLY A 249 -24.99 -33.74 -9.58
CA GLY A 249 -24.85 -34.66 -8.45
C GLY A 249 -25.32 -36.08 -8.80
N GLN A 250 -26.48 -36.17 -9.45
CA GLN A 250 -27.05 -37.44 -9.92
C GLN A 250 -26.20 -38.07 -11.04
N TRP A 251 -25.59 -37.24 -11.90
CA TRP A 251 -24.67 -37.68 -12.96
C TRP A 251 -23.34 -38.24 -12.41
N ILE A 252 -22.73 -37.56 -11.43
CA ILE A 252 -21.50 -38.00 -10.74
C ILE A 252 -21.79 -39.28 -9.96
N HIS A 253 -22.87 -39.33 -9.19
CA HIS A 253 -23.24 -40.52 -8.42
C HIS A 253 -23.46 -41.74 -9.32
N ARG A 254 -24.09 -41.54 -10.49
CA ARG A 254 -24.24 -42.60 -11.51
C ARG A 254 -22.90 -43.06 -12.09
N LYS A 255 -21.94 -42.15 -12.32
CA LYS A 255 -20.59 -42.49 -12.80
C LYS A 255 -19.78 -43.26 -11.75
N ILE A 256 -19.86 -42.86 -10.48
CA ILE A 256 -19.19 -43.54 -9.36
C ILE A 256 -19.80 -44.93 -9.15
N ARG A 257 -21.13 -45.04 -9.13
CA ARG A 257 -21.84 -46.32 -9.02
C ARG A 257 -21.46 -47.27 -10.15
N LYS A 258 -21.43 -46.80 -11.40
CA LYS A 258 -20.98 -47.61 -12.54
C LYS A 258 -19.54 -48.13 -12.39
N LYS A 259 -18.63 -47.33 -11.81
CA LYS A 259 -17.26 -47.80 -11.53
C LYS A 259 -17.22 -48.82 -10.41
N LYS A 260 -18.04 -48.64 -9.37
CA LYS A 260 -18.16 -49.59 -8.26
C LYS A 260 -18.74 -50.93 -8.74
N ASP A 261 -19.81 -50.90 -9.52
CA ASP A 261 -20.43 -52.09 -10.11
C ASP A 261 -19.44 -52.86 -11.01
N ILE A 262 -18.54 -52.16 -11.72
CA ILE A 262 -17.46 -52.80 -12.51
C ILE A 262 -16.42 -53.48 -11.61
N VAL A 263 -16.00 -52.85 -10.51
CA VAL A 263 -15.03 -53.42 -9.57
C VAL A 263 -15.62 -54.61 -8.81
N ASP A 264 -16.87 -54.49 -8.38
CA ASP A 264 -17.58 -55.57 -7.69
C ASP A 264 -17.76 -56.79 -8.63
N ASN A 265 -18.09 -56.58 -9.92
CA ASN A 265 -18.14 -57.66 -10.91
C ASN A 265 -16.77 -58.34 -11.16
N ILE A 266 -15.67 -57.58 -11.20
CA ILE A 266 -14.32 -58.14 -11.39
C ILE A 266 -13.92 -58.99 -10.19
N ASN A 267 -14.22 -58.54 -8.97
CA ASN A 267 -13.93 -59.29 -7.74
C ASN A 267 -14.83 -60.53 -7.61
N GLU A 268 -16.07 -60.48 -8.11
CA GLU A 268 -16.98 -61.62 -8.15
C GLU A 268 -16.54 -62.67 -9.19
N GLU A 269 -16.03 -62.25 -10.36
CA GLU A 269 -15.36 -63.14 -11.31
C GLU A 269 -14.12 -63.80 -10.67
N GLU A 270 -13.25 -63.04 -10.01
CA GLU A 270 -12.03 -63.56 -9.36
C GLU A 270 -12.35 -64.57 -8.23
N ASN A 271 -13.36 -64.31 -7.41
CA ASN A 271 -13.83 -65.24 -6.37
C ASN A 271 -14.44 -66.53 -6.95
N ASN A 272 -15.14 -66.45 -8.09
CA ASN A 272 -15.67 -67.64 -8.78
C ASN A 272 -14.55 -68.48 -9.43
N PHE A 273 -13.47 -67.87 -9.90
CA PHE A 273 -12.28 -68.58 -10.42
C PHE A 273 -11.48 -69.28 -9.31
N LEU A 274 -11.39 -68.68 -8.11
CA LEU A 274 -10.71 -69.29 -6.96
C LEU A 274 -11.42 -70.55 -6.43
N HIS A 275 -12.76 -70.57 -6.43
CA HIS A 275 -13.52 -71.77 -6.02
C HIS A 275 -13.42 -72.94 -7.00
N ALA A 276 -13.04 -72.72 -8.27
CA ALA A 276 -12.84 -73.79 -9.24
C ALA A 276 -11.46 -74.48 -9.14
N TYR A 277 -10.49 -73.87 -8.44
CA TYR A 277 -9.12 -74.38 -8.35
C TYR A 277 -8.89 -75.34 -7.17
N ASP A 278 -9.81 -75.39 -6.20
CA ASP A 278 -9.72 -76.25 -5.00
C ASP A 278 -10.53 -77.56 -5.10
N MET A 279 -10.74 -78.09 -6.31
CA MET A 279 -11.24 -79.47 -6.48
C MET A 279 -10.14 -80.34 -7.10
N ASP A 280 -9.11 -80.60 -6.29
CA ASP A 280 -8.01 -81.49 -6.64
C ASP A 280 -8.47 -82.96 -6.69
N ASN A 281 -7.79 -83.65 -7.60
CA ASN A 281 -7.80 -85.07 -7.97
C ASN A 281 -8.33 -86.08 -6.95
N ASN A 282 -9.22 -86.96 -7.41
CA ASN A 282 -9.23 -88.34 -6.97
C ASN A 282 -9.44 -89.32 -8.13
N HIS A 283 -8.42 -90.14 -8.37
CA HIS A 283 -8.41 -91.29 -9.28
C HIS A 283 -9.51 -92.32 -8.93
N SER A 284 -10.21 -92.86 -9.94
CA SER A 284 -10.38 -94.32 -10.06
C SER A 284 -10.98 -94.80 -11.40
N LYS A 285 -10.22 -95.70 -12.04
CA LYS A 285 -10.65 -96.93 -12.77
C LYS A 285 -11.70 -96.84 -13.90
N ASN A 286 -11.16 -96.91 -15.12
CA ASN A 286 -11.37 -97.98 -16.12
C ASN A 286 -12.75 -98.68 -16.17
N GLN A 287 -13.55 -98.40 -17.20
CA GLN A 287 -14.32 -99.43 -17.91
C GLN A 287 -14.66 -99.00 -19.35
N ASN A 288 -14.26 -99.86 -20.29
CA ASN A 288 -14.69 -100.05 -21.68
C ASN A 288 -16.17 -99.67 -21.93
N TYR A 289 -16.66 -99.23 -23.11
CA TYR A 289 -16.58 -99.84 -24.44
C TYR A 289 -17.04 -98.86 -25.55
N ASN A 290 -16.41 -98.98 -26.73
CA ASN A 290 -16.88 -98.93 -28.13
C ASN A 290 -17.89 -97.87 -28.69
N ILE A 291 -17.36 -97.07 -29.64
CA ILE A 291 -17.78 -96.83 -31.04
C ILE A 291 -19.28 -96.57 -31.34
N MET A 292 -19.62 -95.42 -31.94
CA MET A 292 -19.91 -95.31 -33.40
C MET A 292 -20.10 -93.85 -33.85
N HIS A 293 -19.39 -93.48 -34.91
CA HIS A 293 -19.69 -92.32 -35.75
C HIS A 293 -21.05 -92.49 -36.43
N ASN A 294 -21.81 -91.41 -36.58
CA ASN A 294 -22.56 -91.18 -37.80
C ASN A 294 -22.77 -89.69 -38.05
N SER A 295 -22.27 -89.27 -39.20
CA SER A 295 -22.57 -88.03 -39.90
C SER A 295 -23.81 -88.22 -40.78
N SER A 296 -24.67 -87.21 -40.81
CA SER A 296 -25.43 -86.75 -41.97
C SER A 296 -25.74 -85.27 -41.78
#